data_AF-A0A5Q3QNX4-F1
#
_entry.id   AF-A0A5Q3QNX4-F1
#
_cell.length_a   1.000
_cell.length_b   1.000
_cell.length_c   1.000
_cell.angle_alpha   90.00
_cell.angle_beta   90.00
_cell.angle_gamma   90.00
#
_symmetry.space_group_name_H-M   'P 1'
#
loop_
_entity.id
_entity.type
_entity.pdbx_description
1 polymer ?
#
loop_
_entity_poly.entity_id
_entity_poly.type
_entity_poly.pdbx_seq_one_letter_code
_entity_poly.pdbx_strand_id
1 'polypeptide(L)' 'MRNCPRCHNTTQWTRVRKFKQFTVFFVPVARWKRRRLEVCGICGTAVDA' A
#
# COMPACT_ATOMS: atom_id res chain seq x y z
N MET A 1 -9.13 -12.46 -7.61
CA MET A 1 -9.89 -12.36 -6.34
C MET A 1 -9.02 -13.04 -5.30
N ARG A 2 -8.55 -12.36 -4.25
CA ARG A 2 -7.60 -12.93 -3.28
C ARG A 2 -8.28 -13.07 -1.93
N ASN A 3 -8.11 -14.21 -1.27
CA ASN A 3 -8.65 -14.42 0.07
C ASN A 3 -7.81 -13.62 1.08
N CYS A 4 -8.47 -12.88 1.98
CA CYS A 4 -7.76 -12.10 2.99
C CYS A 4 -7.34 -12.99 4.17
N PRO A 5 -6.07 -13.01 4.59
CA PRO A 5 -5.63 -13.84 5.73
C PRO A 5 -6.20 -13.38 7.07
N ARG A 6 -6.81 -12.18 7.14
CA ARG A 6 -7.36 -11.62 8.37
C ARG A 6 -8.86 -11.86 8.52
N CYS A 7 -9.64 -11.70 7.46
CA CYS A 7 -11.10 -11.88 7.50
C CYS A 7 -11.58 -13.13 6.75
N HIS A 8 -10.68 -13.91 6.16
CA HIS A 8 -10.97 -15.12 5.38
C HIS A 8 -12.06 -14.93 4.32
N ASN A 9 -12.22 -13.70 3.84
CA ASN A 9 -13.23 -13.34 2.87
C ASN A 9 -12.60 -13.03 1.50
N THR A 10 -13.29 -13.42 0.43
CA THR A 10 -12.83 -13.24 -0.94
C THR A 10 -13.20 -11.83 -1.38
N THR A 11 -12.22 -10.94 -1.39
CA THR A 11 -12.45 -9.55 -1.79
C THR A 11 -11.53 -9.13 -2.92
N GLN A 12 -11.90 -8.03 -3.58
CA GLN A 12 -10.97 -7.32 -4.44
C GLN A 12 -10.01 -6.52 -3.57
N TRP A 13 -8.72 -6.70 -3.82
CA TRP A 13 -7.69 -5.94 -3.15
C TRP A 13 -7.44 -4.66 -3.91
N THR A 14 -7.60 -3.53 -3.22
CA THR A 14 -7.32 -2.21 -3.77
C THR A 14 -5.82 -1.98 -3.78
N ARG A 15 -5.26 -1.72 -4.97
CA ARG A 15 -3.84 -1.43 -5.13
C ARG A 15 -3.57 0.04 -4.85
N VAL A 16 -2.85 0.32 -3.78
CA VAL A 16 -2.37 1.67 -3.46
C VAL A 16 -0.87 1.76 -3.67
N ARG A 17 -0.42 2.89 -4.23
CA ARG A 17 1.00 3.16 -4.45
C ARG A 17 1.50 4.05 -3.33
N LYS A 18 2.39 3.53 -2.49
CA LYS A 18 3.06 4.32 -1.46
C LYS A 18 4.37 4.87 -2.02
N PHE A 19 4.52 6.19 -1.96
CA PHE A 19 5.75 6.89 -2.33
C PHE A 19 6.40 7.38 -1.04
N LYS A 20 7.71 7.14 -0.87
CA LYS A 20 8.47 7.77 0.22
C LYS A 20 9.09 9.05 -0.33
N GLN A 21 8.55 10.20 0.08
CA GLN A 21 9.16 11.49 -0.17
C GLN A 21 9.99 11.84 1.06
N PHE A 22 11.28 12.13 0.86
CA PHE A 22 12.14 12.65 1.91
C PHE A 22 12.46 14.11 1.57
N THR A 23 12.03 15.02 2.43
CA THR A 23 12.29 16.46 2.30
C THR A 23 13.32 16.88 3.34
N VAL A 24 14.39 17.53 2.90
CA VAL A 24 15.41 18.09 3.78
C VAL A 24 15.48 19.57 3.46
N PHE A 25 15.25 20.44 4.47
CA PHE A 25 15.28 21.89 4.32
C PHE A 25 14.49 22.42 3.11
N PHE A 26 13.24 21.98 2.92
CA PHE A 26 12.34 22.38 1.82
C PHE A 26 12.75 21.95 0.40
N VAL A 27 13.90 21.31 0.22
CA VAL A 27 14.30 20.74 -1.08
C VAL A 27 13.88 19.26 -1.13
N PRO A 28 13.07 18.83 -2.12
CA PRO A 28 12.75 17.43 -2.31
C PRO A 28 13.97 16.68 -2.87
N VAL A 29 14.86 16.21 -1.99
CA VAL A 29 16.17 15.64 -2.38
C VAL A 29 16.05 14.24 -2.98
N ALA A 30 15.10 13.42 -2.53
CA ALA A 30 14.93 12.07 -3.04
C ALA A 30 13.47 11.62 -2.99
N ARG A 31 12.90 11.32 -4.16
CA ARG A 31 11.64 10.59 -4.32
C ARG A 31 11.97 9.13 -4.58
N TRP A 32 11.95 8.29 -3.55
CA TRP A 32 12.36 6.90 -3.69
C TRP A 32 11.35 5.91 -3.11
N LYS A 33 11.38 4.70 -3.68
CA LYS A 33 10.45 3.59 -3.45
C LYS A 33 9.00 3.87 -3.85
N ARG A 34 8.64 3.38 -5.05
CA ARG A 34 7.25 3.02 -5.38
C ARG A 34 6.98 1.66 -4.74
N ARG A 35 6.37 1.61 -3.57
CA ARG A 35 5.87 0.33 -3.02
C ARG A 35 4.43 0.14 -3.46
N ARG A 36 4.13 -1.05 -4.00
CA ARG A 36 2.77 -1.47 -4.27
C ARG A 36 2.26 -2.11 -2.99
N LEU A 37 1.25 -1.49 -2.40
CA LEU A 37 0.53 -2.07 -1.28
C LEU A 37 -0.83 -2.51 -1.80
N GLU A 38 -1.28 -3.66 -1.37
CA GLU A 38 -2.62 -4.17 -1.60
C GLU A 38 -3.41 -4.04 -0.32
N VAL A 39 -4.58 -3.40 -0.38
CA VAL A 39 -5.48 -3.17 0.76
C VAL A 39 -6.75 -3.97 0.58
N CYS A 40 -7.10 -4.77 1.58
CA CYS A 40 -8.36 -5.50 1.64
C CYS A 40 -9.52 -4.50 1.78
N GLY A 41 -10.46 -4.51 0.83
CA GLY A 41 -11.61 -3.59 0.84
C GLY A 41 -12.63 -3.84 1.96
N ILE A 42 -12.55 -4.98 2.66
CA ILE A 42 -13.50 -5.35 3.72
C ILE A 42 -12.97 -4.97 5.11
N CYS A 43 -11.74 -5.37 5.44
CA CYS A 43 -11.17 -5.17 6.78
C CYS A 43 -10.05 -4.13 6.83
N GLY A 44 -9.66 -3.54 5.69
CA GLY A 44 -8.60 -2.53 5.63
C GLY A 44 -7.17 -3.09 5.80
N THR A 45 -6.99 -4.41 5.80
CA THR A 45 -5.65 -5.02 5.89
C THR A 45 -4.79 -4.61 4.70
N ALA A 46 -3.66 -3.97 4.95
CA ALA A 46 -2.69 -3.58 3.93
C ALA A 46 -1.49 -4.54 3.96
N VAL A 47 -1.18 -5.17 2.82
CA VAL A 47 0.00 -6.03 2.61
C VAL A 47 0.88 -5.46 1.50
N ASP A 48 2.19 -5.66 1.60
CA ASP A 48 3.11 -5.38 0.47
C ASP A 48 2.83 -6.42 -0.62
N ALA A 49 2.71 -5.96 -1.86
CA ALA A 49 2.31 -6.78 -3.01
C ALA A 49 3.48 -7.57 -3.61
#